data_AF-A0A9D9MZW0-F1
#
_entry.id   AF-A0A9D9MZW0-F1
#
_cell.length_a   1.000
_cell.length_b   1.000
_cell.length_c   1.000
_cell.angle_alpha   90.00
_cell.angle_beta   90.00
_cell.angle_gamma   90.00
#
_symmetry.space_group_name_H-M   'P 1'
#
loop_
_entity.id
_entity.type
_entity.pdbx_description
1 polymer ?
#
loop_
_entity_poly.entity_id
_entity_poly.type
_entity_poly.pdbx_seq_one_letter_code
_entity_poly.pdbx_strand_id
1 'polypeptide(L)'
;MSIVCASRPPKSQAGFSLIEALISVLILALGLLGTLGMIVNSLKLSSSSAYRTVASQQAYSMADQVRGTPLAMVVSTGNDSFDTYSSSATLTADCLKAGGCVRANYVNTTVLMWRAQLAAVLPGGDGTVCRDANPNTNVPTQAAAGTVSSWNCSNSGNYVVKVCWNEQRINASSPTVGTGGLLCTWATI
;
A
#
# COMPACT_ATOMS: atom_id res chain seq x y z
N MET A 1 -86.56 12.93 16.53
CA MET A 1 -85.64 12.88 15.37
C MET A 1 -84.51 11.94 15.74
N SER A 2 -84.66 10.65 15.44
CA SER A 2 -83.71 9.62 15.85
C SER A 2 -82.77 9.31 14.70
N ILE A 3 -81.48 9.59 14.88
CA ILE A 3 -80.41 9.25 13.94
C ILE A 3 -80.10 7.76 14.11
N VAL A 4 -80.28 6.99 13.05
CA VAL A 4 -79.84 5.60 12.95
C VAL A 4 -78.36 5.60 12.54
N CYS A 5 -77.49 5.08 13.40
CA CYS A 5 -76.07 4.90 13.10
C CYS A 5 -75.91 3.57 12.34
N ALA A 6 -75.64 3.64 11.04
CA ALA A 6 -75.41 2.44 10.22
C ALA A 6 -73.98 1.90 10.46
N SER A 7 -73.87 0.73 11.11
CA SER A 7 -72.62 0.01 11.27
C SER A 7 -72.15 -0.55 9.93
N ARG A 8 -71.03 -0.04 9.41
CA ARG A 8 -70.39 -0.52 8.19
C ARG A 8 -69.84 -1.94 8.42
N PRO A 9 -70.10 -2.92 7.53
CA PRO A 9 -69.61 -4.28 7.73
C PRO A 9 -68.07 -4.31 7.75
N PRO A 10 -67.44 -5.14 8.58
CA PRO A 10 -65.99 -5.31 8.58
C PRO A 10 -65.55 -5.81 7.20
N LYS A 11 -64.58 -5.14 6.59
CA LYS A 11 -63.96 -5.60 5.35
C LYS A 11 -63.29 -6.94 5.63
N SER A 12 -63.72 -7.97 4.89
CA SER A 12 -63.06 -9.28 4.84
C SER A 12 -61.56 -9.11 4.59
N GLN A 13 -60.72 -9.52 5.55
CA GLN A 13 -59.28 -9.67 5.33
C GLN A 13 -59.08 -10.81 4.33
N ALA A 14 -58.79 -10.47 3.07
CA ALA A 14 -58.32 -11.46 2.11
C ALA A 14 -56.93 -11.91 2.56
N GLY A 15 -56.84 -13.15 3.07
CA GLY A 15 -55.60 -13.75 3.52
C GLY A 15 -54.62 -13.97 2.37
N PHE A 16 -53.79 -12.96 2.09
CA PHE A 16 -52.57 -13.06 1.28
C PHE A 16 -51.32 -12.79 2.13
N SER A 17 -51.38 -13.09 3.43
CA SER A 17 -50.35 -12.68 4.39
C SER A 17 -49.06 -13.51 4.38
N LEU A 18 -49.06 -14.73 3.84
CA LEU A 18 -47.92 -15.66 4.03
C LEU A 18 -46.92 -15.62 2.87
N ILE A 19 -47.39 -15.59 1.62
CA ILE A 19 -46.53 -15.48 0.44
C ILE A 19 -45.88 -14.09 0.34
N GLU A 20 -46.61 -13.03 0.70
CA GLU A 20 -46.11 -11.65 0.71
C GLU A 20 -45.01 -11.44 1.76
N ALA A 21 -45.18 -12.03 2.95
CA ALA A 21 -44.16 -12.03 3.99
C ALA A 21 -42.91 -12.81 3.56
N LEU A 22 -43.09 -13.96 2.90
CA LEU A 22 -41.97 -14.79 2.43
C LEU A 22 -41.15 -14.08 1.34
N ILE A 23 -41.82 -13.40 0.40
CA ILE A 23 -41.16 -12.58 -0.62
C ILE A 23 -40.44 -11.39 0.03
N SER A 24 -41.04 -10.74 1.03
CA SER A 24 -40.42 -9.62 1.74
C SER A 24 -39.13 -10.03 2.46
N VAL A 25 -39.16 -11.17 3.16
CA VAL A 25 -37.96 -11.72 3.81
C VAL A 25 -36.91 -12.14 2.79
N LEU A 26 -37.31 -12.71 1.64
CA LEU A 26 -36.38 -13.06 0.55
C LEU A 26 -35.67 -11.82 0.00
N ILE A 27 -36.42 -10.75 -0.34
CA ILE A 27 -35.85 -9.50 -0.86
C ILE A 27 -34.92 -8.87 0.18
N LEU A 28 -35.33 -8.85 1.46
CA LEU A 28 -34.49 -8.35 2.55
C LEU A 28 -33.18 -9.15 2.68
N ALA A 29 -33.25 -10.48 2.62
CA ALA A 29 -32.07 -11.34 2.70
C ALA A 29 -31.10 -11.08 1.54
N LEU A 30 -31.60 -10.95 0.31
CA LEU A 30 -30.78 -10.60 -0.86
C LEU A 30 -30.19 -9.20 -0.74
N GLY A 31 -30.95 -8.23 -0.23
CA GLY A 31 -30.48 -6.87 0.03
C GLY A 31 -29.32 -6.84 1.03
N LEU A 32 -29.45 -7.57 2.15
CA LEU A 32 -28.41 -7.65 3.18
C LEU A 32 -27.15 -8.39 2.68
N LEU A 33 -27.30 -9.45 1.88
CA LEU A 33 -26.15 -10.12 1.26
C LEU A 33 -25.41 -9.19 0.29
N GLY A 34 -26.15 -8.38 -0.49
CA GLY A 34 -25.58 -7.38 -1.38
C GLY A 34 -24.78 -6.31 -0.64
N THR A 35 -25.31 -5.77 0.47
CA THR A 35 -24.60 -4.74 1.25
C THR A 35 -23.37 -5.28 1.95
N LEU A 36 -23.41 -6.50 2.49
CA LEU A 36 -22.25 -7.15 3.09
C LEU A 36 -21.11 -7.33 2.08
N GLY A 37 -21.43 -7.73 0.84
CA GLY A 37 -20.44 -7.81 -0.24
C GLY A 37 -19.77 -6.47 -0.53
N MET A 38 -20.54 -5.38 -0.55
CA MET A 38 -20.01 -4.02 -0.72
C MET A 38 -19.13 -3.60 0.47
N ILE A 39 -19.54 -3.86 1.71
CA ILE A 39 -18.78 -3.50 2.92
C ILE A 39 -17.40 -4.17 2.91
N VAL A 40 -17.34 -5.48 2.60
CA VAL A 40 -16.07 -6.22 2.49
C VAL A 40 -15.17 -5.63 1.41
N ASN A 41 -15.73 -5.28 0.26
CA ASN A 41 -14.96 -4.66 -0.82
C ASN A 41 -14.44 -3.27 -0.44
N SER A 42 -15.26 -2.46 0.23
CA SER A 42 -14.87 -1.14 0.73
C SER A 42 -13.72 -1.22 1.73
N LEU A 43 -13.72 -2.22 2.63
CA LEU A 43 -12.62 -2.45 3.56
C LEU A 43 -11.30 -2.79 2.83
N LYS A 44 -11.35 -3.64 1.79
CA LYS A 44 -10.17 -3.99 0.99
C LYS A 44 -9.60 -2.75 0.27
N LEU A 45 -10.47 -1.94 -0.34
CA LEU A 45 -10.06 -0.71 -1.02
C LEU A 45 -9.47 0.32 -0.05
N SER A 46 -10.07 0.46 1.13
CA SER A 46 -9.57 1.35 2.19
C SER A 46 -8.19 0.92 2.66
N SER A 47 -7.95 -0.38 2.88
CA SER A 47 -6.63 -0.90 3.26
C SER A 47 -5.58 -0.67 2.17
N SER A 48 -5.90 -0.92 0.89
CA SER A 48 -4.96 -0.67 -0.22
C SER A 48 -4.63 0.83 -0.35
N SER A 49 -5.63 1.71 -0.20
CA SER A 49 -5.43 3.16 -0.20
C SER A 49 -4.54 3.62 0.96
N ALA A 50 -4.70 3.03 2.15
CA ALA A 50 -3.85 3.32 3.30
C ALA A 50 -2.38 2.94 3.04
N TYR A 51 -2.11 1.75 2.50
CA TYR A 51 -0.74 1.33 2.17
C TYR A 51 -0.09 2.23 1.12
N ARG A 52 -0.82 2.61 0.06
CA ARG A 52 -0.32 3.56 -0.96
C ARG A 52 0.03 4.93 -0.37
N THR A 53 -0.76 5.37 0.60
CA THR A 53 -0.56 6.65 1.30
C THR A 53 0.70 6.59 2.16
N VAL A 54 0.85 5.52 2.97
CA VAL A 54 2.05 5.30 3.80
C VAL A 54 3.31 5.16 2.93
N ALA A 55 3.25 4.40 1.84
CA ALA A 55 4.37 4.24 0.92
C ALA A 55 4.80 5.57 0.29
N SER A 56 3.85 6.39 -0.15
CA SER A 56 4.13 7.71 -0.71
C SER A 56 4.74 8.65 0.34
N GLN A 57 4.19 8.69 1.55
CA GLN A 57 4.74 9.49 2.66
C GLN A 57 6.18 9.09 2.97
N GLN A 58 6.46 7.78 3.00
CA GLN A 58 7.78 7.26 3.31
C GLN A 58 8.80 7.53 2.18
N ALA A 59 8.33 7.55 0.92
CA ALA A 59 9.15 7.96 -0.23
C ALA A 59 9.49 9.45 -0.18
N TYR A 60 8.51 10.33 0.10
CA TYR A 60 8.75 11.77 0.24
C TYR A 60 9.65 12.10 1.45
N SER A 61 9.43 11.45 2.59
CA SER A 61 10.28 11.64 3.77
C SER A 61 11.75 11.30 3.48
N MET A 62 12.01 10.23 2.73
CA MET A 62 13.36 9.89 2.30
C MET A 62 13.89 10.87 1.26
N ALA A 63 13.05 11.32 0.32
CA ALA A 63 13.45 12.32 -0.67
C ALA A 63 13.90 13.63 0.01
N ASP A 64 13.16 14.08 1.03
CA ASP A 64 13.51 15.26 1.82
C ASP A 64 14.78 15.06 2.64
N GLN A 65 15.00 13.85 3.17
CA GLN A 65 16.27 13.52 3.83
C GLN A 65 17.45 13.62 2.86
N VAL A 66 17.31 13.12 1.63
CA VAL A 66 18.36 13.20 0.60
C VAL A 66 18.60 14.67 0.19
N ARG A 67 17.54 15.46 0.02
CA ARG A 67 17.64 16.92 -0.24
C ARG A 67 18.35 17.67 0.89
N GLY A 68 18.10 17.29 2.14
CA GLY A 68 18.75 17.85 3.32
C GLY A 68 20.22 17.44 3.47
N THR A 69 20.69 16.47 2.68
CA THR A 69 22.04 15.91 2.75
C THR A 69 22.73 15.92 1.37
N PRO A 70 22.85 17.10 0.71
CA PRO A 70 23.30 17.22 -0.67
C PRO A 70 24.71 16.66 -0.90
N LEU A 71 25.53 16.69 0.14
CA LEU A 71 26.88 16.15 0.10
C LEU A 71 26.88 14.62 -0.13
N ALA A 72 25.86 13.89 0.33
CA ALA A 72 25.69 12.46 0.09
C ALA A 72 24.98 12.13 -1.24
N MET A 73 24.74 13.13 -2.10
CA MET A 73 24.26 12.95 -3.47
C MET A 73 25.38 13.02 -4.51
N VAL A 74 26.61 13.37 -4.11
CA VAL A 74 27.75 13.37 -5.02
C VAL A 74 28.20 11.93 -5.20
N VAL A 75 28.11 11.41 -6.43
CA VAL A 75 28.57 10.06 -6.76
C VAL A 75 30.10 10.05 -6.64
N SER A 76 30.59 9.62 -5.50
CA SER A 76 31.94 9.12 -5.36
C SER A 76 31.91 7.63 -5.70
N THR A 77 33.03 7.11 -6.21
CA THR A 77 33.24 5.67 -6.39
C THR A 77 33.28 5.01 -5.00
N GLY A 78 32.12 4.67 -4.43
CA GLY A 78 32.01 4.07 -3.09
C GLY A 78 30.57 4.01 -2.55
N ASN A 79 30.42 3.46 -1.33
CA ASN A 79 29.13 3.35 -0.62
C ASN A 79 28.77 4.63 0.17
N ASP A 80 29.18 5.80 -0.33
CA ASP A 80 29.02 7.11 0.33
C ASP A 80 28.00 8.03 -0.34
N SER A 81 27.31 7.51 -1.36
CA SER A 81 26.18 8.14 -2.03
C SER A 81 24.88 7.40 -1.76
N PHE A 82 23.76 8.11 -1.76
CA PHE A 82 22.41 7.52 -1.70
C PHE A 82 22.04 6.67 -2.94
N ASP A 83 22.92 6.47 -3.91
CA ASP A 83 22.69 5.53 -5.02
C ASP A 83 22.81 4.07 -4.53
N THR A 84 21.81 3.58 -3.79
CA THR A 84 21.89 2.34 -3.00
C THR A 84 21.26 1.11 -3.66
N TYR A 85 20.90 1.17 -4.94
CA TYR A 85 20.18 0.06 -5.59
C TYR A 85 21.01 -1.21 -5.74
N SER A 86 22.34 -1.10 -5.72
CA SER A 86 23.30 -2.21 -5.83
C SER A 86 24.04 -2.50 -4.52
N SER A 87 23.74 -1.76 -3.44
CA SER A 87 24.49 -1.80 -2.19
C SER A 87 23.71 -2.48 -1.07
N SER A 88 24.37 -3.40 -0.35
CA SER A 88 23.86 -3.92 0.92
C SER A 88 24.09 -2.88 2.02
N ALA A 89 23.03 -2.15 2.39
CA ALA A 89 23.07 -1.20 3.49
C ALA A 89 23.41 -1.91 4.81
N THR A 90 24.36 -1.36 5.57
CA THR A 90 24.82 -1.92 6.85
C THR A 90 24.63 -0.92 8.00
N LEU A 91 24.30 -1.44 9.18
CA LEU A 91 24.13 -0.62 10.38
C LEU A 91 25.51 -0.34 10.99
N THR A 92 25.85 0.93 11.18
CA THR A 92 27.02 1.32 11.96
C THR A 92 26.58 2.00 13.26
N ALA A 93 26.80 1.34 14.40
CA ALA A 93 26.37 1.84 15.71
C ALA A 93 27.00 3.20 16.09
N ASP A 94 28.19 3.51 15.56
CA ASP A 94 28.85 4.80 15.80
C ASP A 94 28.06 5.98 15.23
N CYS A 95 27.27 5.78 14.18
CA CYS A 95 26.39 6.82 13.63
C CYS A 95 25.28 7.25 14.61
N LEU A 96 24.98 6.44 15.62
CA LEU A 96 23.93 6.70 16.61
C LEU A 96 24.47 7.39 17.89
N LYS A 97 25.79 7.65 17.94
CA LYS A 97 26.46 8.30 19.08
C LYS A 97 26.62 9.80 18.81
N ALA A 98 26.86 10.56 19.88
CA ALA A 98 27.03 12.02 19.81
C ALA A 98 28.16 12.53 18.89
N GLY A 99 29.12 11.66 18.52
CA GLY A 99 30.20 11.98 17.59
C GLY A 99 29.89 11.77 16.11
N GLY A 100 28.73 11.20 15.77
CA GLY A 100 28.37 10.85 14.39
C GLY A 100 29.32 9.83 13.76
N CYS A 101 29.27 9.72 12.43
CA CYS A 101 30.09 8.79 11.68
C CYS A 101 30.49 9.35 10.31
N VAL A 102 31.42 8.67 9.64
CA VAL A 102 31.79 8.99 8.26
C VAL A 102 30.59 8.88 7.32
N ARG A 103 30.60 9.66 6.25
CA ARG A 103 29.51 9.74 5.25
C ARG A 103 29.02 8.37 4.76
N ALA A 104 29.94 7.46 4.43
CA ALA A 104 29.57 6.11 3.99
C ALA A 104 28.71 5.37 5.02
N ASN A 105 29.09 5.44 6.29
CA ASN A 105 28.37 4.78 7.37
C ASN A 105 27.03 5.47 7.63
N TYR A 106 26.96 6.79 7.46
CA TYR A 106 25.73 7.57 7.61
C TYR A 106 24.68 7.17 6.56
N VAL A 107 25.06 7.10 5.29
CA VAL A 107 24.14 6.72 4.19
C VAL A 107 23.64 5.29 4.38
N ASN A 108 24.55 4.35 4.64
CA ASN A 108 24.19 2.95 4.86
C ASN A 108 23.27 2.76 6.07
N THR A 109 23.58 3.40 7.20
CA THR A 109 22.75 3.34 8.41
C THR A 109 21.37 3.94 8.15
N THR A 110 21.32 5.10 7.48
CA THR A 110 20.08 5.78 7.12
C THR A 110 19.17 4.90 6.26
N VAL A 111 19.71 4.37 5.15
CA VAL A 111 18.93 3.55 4.21
C VAL A 111 18.48 2.25 4.86
N LEU A 112 19.30 1.64 5.71
CA LEU A 112 18.92 0.43 6.42
C LEU A 112 17.80 0.69 7.45
N MET A 113 17.89 1.77 8.23
CA MET A 113 16.84 2.15 9.19
C MET A 113 15.53 2.45 8.47
N TRP A 114 15.60 3.16 7.34
CA TRP A 114 14.46 3.44 6.49
C TRP A 114 13.82 2.16 5.91
N ARG A 115 14.64 1.23 5.40
CA ARG A 115 14.16 -0.09 4.93
C ARG A 115 13.54 -0.92 6.05
N ALA A 116 14.10 -0.88 7.26
CA ALA A 116 13.53 -1.54 8.42
C ALA A 116 12.16 -0.96 8.81
N GLN A 117 12.00 0.37 8.72
CA GLN A 117 10.71 1.03 8.91
C GLN A 117 9.70 0.64 7.82
N LEU A 118 10.11 0.63 6.55
CA LEU A 118 9.29 0.17 5.43
C LEU A 118 8.79 -1.26 5.64
N ALA A 119 9.68 -2.18 6.04
CA ALA A 119 9.33 -3.56 6.33
C ALA A 119 8.38 -3.71 7.53
N ALA A 120 8.39 -2.77 8.48
CA ALA A 120 7.51 -2.76 9.63
C ALA A 120 6.11 -2.19 9.32
N VAL A 121 6.00 -1.22 8.42
CA VAL A 121 4.72 -0.52 8.11
C VAL A 121 4.03 -0.99 6.84
N LEU A 122 4.77 -1.59 5.90
CA LEU A 122 4.24 -2.13 4.65
C LEU A 122 4.49 -3.64 4.56
N PRO A 123 3.51 -4.44 4.08
CA PRO A 123 3.72 -5.86 3.93
C PRO A 123 4.77 -6.14 2.85
N GLY A 124 5.91 -6.71 3.26
CA GLY A 124 7.07 -6.90 2.37
C GLY A 124 7.59 -5.60 1.76
N GLY A 125 7.49 -4.49 2.52
CA GLY A 125 7.99 -3.19 2.11
C GLY A 125 9.51 -3.19 1.92
N ASP A 126 9.95 -2.66 0.79
CA ASP A 126 11.36 -2.37 0.52
C ASP A 126 11.47 -1.07 -0.29
N GLY A 127 12.66 -0.49 -0.31
CA GLY A 127 12.91 0.77 -1.01
C GLY A 127 14.35 0.93 -1.44
N THR A 128 14.59 1.75 -2.45
CA THR A 128 15.93 2.22 -2.79
C THR A 128 15.90 3.67 -3.23
N VAL A 129 17.04 4.33 -3.09
CA VAL A 129 17.32 5.58 -3.79
C VAL A 129 18.29 5.23 -4.94
N CYS A 130 18.05 5.80 -6.12
CA CYS A 130 18.92 5.62 -7.28
C CYS A 130 18.69 6.72 -8.32
N ARG A 131 19.57 6.81 -9.31
CA ARG A 131 19.35 7.71 -10.46
C ARG A 131 18.55 7.02 -11.56
N ASP A 132 17.46 7.66 -11.96
CA ASP A 132 16.57 7.15 -13.00
C ASP A 132 16.03 8.27 -13.89
N ALA A 133 16.31 8.18 -15.19
CA ALA A 133 15.81 9.10 -16.20
C ALA A 133 14.35 8.79 -16.59
N ASN A 134 13.88 7.57 -16.36
CA ASN A 134 12.56 7.09 -16.81
C ASN A 134 11.86 6.23 -15.74
N PRO A 135 11.58 6.76 -14.53
CA PRO A 135 11.03 5.98 -13.42
C PRO A 135 9.67 5.35 -13.71
N ASN A 136 8.89 5.93 -14.63
CA ASN A 136 7.57 5.41 -15.03
C ASN A 136 7.65 4.11 -15.84
N THR A 137 8.73 3.90 -16.61
CA THR A 137 8.94 2.69 -17.44
C THR A 137 9.89 1.70 -16.77
N ASN A 138 10.80 2.22 -15.95
CA ASN A 138 11.80 1.46 -15.20
C ASN A 138 11.22 0.94 -13.87
N VAL A 139 10.09 0.24 -13.96
CA VAL A 139 9.41 -0.32 -12.80
C VAL A 139 10.24 -1.48 -12.20
N PRO A 140 10.38 -1.58 -10.87
CA PRO A 140 11.09 -2.69 -10.25
C PRO A 140 10.47 -4.06 -10.55
N THR A 141 11.31 -5.09 -10.68
CA THR A 141 10.88 -6.49 -10.86
C THR A 141 10.95 -7.27 -9.55
N GLN A 142 10.11 -8.30 -9.42
CA GLN A 142 10.00 -9.13 -8.22
C GLN A 142 10.59 -10.52 -8.44
N ALA A 143 11.28 -11.07 -7.43
CA ALA A 143 11.55 -12.50 -7.31
C ALA A 143 10.33 -13.24 -6.72
N ALA A 144 10.34 -14.57 -6.77
CA ALA A 144 9.35 -15.36 -6.03
C ALA A 144 9.37 -14.97 -4.53
N ALA A 145 8.19 -14.81 -3.94
CA ALA A 145 7.93 -14.41 -2.54
C ALA A 145 7.87 -12.91 -2.18
N GLY A 146 7.64 -12.01 -3.15
CA GLY A 146 7.29 -10.62 -2.79
C GLY A 146 8.49 -9.68 -2.61
N THR A 147 9.72 -10.15 -2.89
CA THR A 147 10.97 -9.40 -2.75
C THR A 147 11.38 -8.76 -4.07
N VAL A 148 11.92 -7.54 -4.04
CA VAL A 148 12.44 -6.86 -5.24
C VAL A 148 13.71 -7.56 -5.72
N SER A 149 13.71 -8.07 -6.96
CA SER A 149 14.87 -8.71 -7.59
C SER A 149 15.75 -7.72 -8.36
N SER A 150 15.15 -6.65 -8.88
CA SER A 150 15.87 -5.57 -9.55
C SER A 150 15.08 -4.27 -9.47
N TRP A 151 15.76 -3.17 -9.14
CA TRP A 151 15.20 -1.83 -9.10
C TRP A 151 15.15 -1.13 -10.46
N ASN A 152 15.78 -1.72 -11.48
CA ASN A 152 15.79 -1.27 -12.88
C ASN A 152 16.20 0.21 -13.07
N CYS A 153 17.06 0.76 -12.21
CA CYS A 153 17.51 2.15 -12.31
C CYS A 153 18.41 2.35 -13.54
N SER A 154 18.24 3.46 -14.27
CA SER A 154 19.02 3.76 -15.48
C SER A 154 20.44 4.28 -15.20
N ASN A 155 20.78 4.56 -13.93
CA ASN A 155 22.05 5.19 -13.51
C ASN A 155 22.30 6.58 -14.13
N SER A 156 21.23 7.24 -14.55
CA SER A 156 21.25 8.52 -15.24
C SER A 156 20.05 9.35 -14.82
N GLY A 157 20.08 10.66 -15.08
CA GLY A 157 19.01 11.57 -14.70
C GLY A 157 19.02 11.94 -13.22
N ASN A 158 17.84 12.33 -12.70
CA ASN A 158 17.68 12.80 -11.33
C ASN A 158 17.63 11.64 -10.34
N TYR A 159 17.86 11.95 -9.08
CA TYR A 159 17.67 10.99 -8.00
C TYR A 159 16.17 10.73 -7.80
N VAL A 160 15.85 9.45 -7.65
CA VAL A 160 14.49 8.96 -7.44
C VAL A 160 14.51 8.00 -6.26
N VAL A 161 13.56 8.21 -5.35
CA VAL A 161 13.26 7.25 -4.28
C VAL A 161 12.18 6.31 -4.80
N LYS A 162 12.48 5.01 -4.88
CA LYS A 162 11.52 3.96 -5.23
C LYS A 162 11.15 3.18 -3.98
N VAL A 163 9.85 2.98 -3.76
CA VAL A 163 9.31 2.18 -2.66
C VAL A 163 8.35 1.16 -3.23
N CYS A 164 8.48 -0.10 -2.81
CA CYS A 164 7.62 -1.18 -3.25
C CYS A 164 7.10 -2.01 -2.08
N TRP A 165 5.90 -2.59 -2.23
CA TRP A 165 5.26 -3.45 -1.24
C TRP A 165 4.40 -4.52 -1.89
N ASN A 166 3.96 -5.51 -1.09
CA ASN A 166 3.07 -6.58 -1.54
C ASN A 166 1.70 -6.53 -0.87
N GLU A 167 0.63 -6.62 -1.66
CA GLU A 167 -0.76 -6.72 -1.15
C GLU A 167 -1.34 -8.14 -1.33
N GLN A 168 -0.53 -9.09 -1.79
CA GLN A 168 -0.92 -10.44 -2.22
C GLN A 168 -1.32 -11.41 -1.09
N ARG A 169 -1.21 -11.02 0.19
CA ARG A 169 -1.44 -11.90 1.35
C ARG A 169 -2.91 -12.40 1.48
N ILE A 170 -3.84 -11.93 0.65
CA ILE A 170 -5.29 -12.26 0.71
C ILE A 170 -5.74 -13.26 -0.40
N ASN A 171 -4.89 -13.59 -1.39
CA ASN A 171 -5.27 -14.44 -2.54
C ASN A 171 -4.64 -15.85 -2.52
N ALA A 172 -4.65 -16.55 -1.39
CA ALA A 172 -4.05 -17.89 -1.24
C ALA A 172 -4.82 -19.04 -1.92
N SER A 173 -5.38 -18.86 -3.13
CA SER A 173 -6.14 -19.91 -3.82
C SER A 173 -5.94 -20.00 -5.35
N SER A 174 -4.82 -19.54 -5.90
CA SER A 174 -4.46 -19.82 -7.30
C SER A 174 -3.18 -20.68 -7.37
N PRO A 175 -3.20 -21.87 -8.00
CA PRO A 175 -2.03 -22.75 -8.12
C PRO A 175 -1.05 -22.33 -9.22
N THR A 176 -1.32 -21.23 -9.90
CA THR A 176 -0.29 -20.41 -10.53
C THR A 176 0.09 -19.32 -9.53
N VAL A 177 1.36 -19.27 -9.10
CA VAL A 177 1.93 -18.12 -8.38
C VAL A 177 1.65 -16.90 -9.26
N GLY A 178 0.58 -16.17 -8.94
CA GLY A 178 0.19 -15.02 -9.70
C GLY A 178 1.35 -14.03 -9.66
N THR A 179 1.70 -13.51 -10.83
CA THR A 179 2.27 -12.17 -11.06
C THR A 179 1.34 -11.08 -10.52
N GLY A 180 0.77 -11.27 -9.32
CA GLY A 180 0.05 -10.24 -8.62
C GLY A 180 1.07 -9.25 -8.07
N GLY A 181 1.23 -8.22 -8.88
CA GLY A 181 2.43 -7.42 -8.97
C GLY A 181 2.83 -6.79 -7.65
N LEU A 182 4.13 -6.80 -7.41
CA LEU A 182 4.82 -5.78 -6.64
C LEU A 182 4.19 -4.42 -6.96
N LEU A 183 3.60 -3.76 -5.97
CA LEU A 183 3.12 -2.39 -6.13
C LEU A 183 4.28 -1.47 -5.77
N CYS A 184 4.53 -0.48 -6.62
CA CYS A 184 5.61 0.47 -6.40
C CYS A 184 5.10 1.90 -6.57
N THR A 185 5.71 2.81 -5.81
CA THR A 185 5.57 4.26 -5.94
C THR A 185 6.97 4.89 -5.97
N TRP A 186 7.08 6.08 -6.52
CA TRP A 186 8.34 6.81 -6.57
C TRP A 186 8.18 8.30 -6.33
N ALA A 187 9.21 8.90 -5.76
CA ALA A 187 9.33 10.35 -5.57
C ALA A 187 10.63 10.83 -6.21
N THR A 188 10.55 11.86 -7.05
CA THR A 188 11.71 12.52 -7.64
C THR A 188 12.27 13.54 -6.66
N ILE A 189 13.59 13.57 -6.52
CA ILE A 189 14.33 14.50 -5.66
C ILE A 189 14.59 15.81 -6.41
#